data_AF-A0A522A7V3-F1
#
_entry.id   AF-A0A522A7V3-F1
#
_cell.length_a   1.000
_cell.length_b   1.000
_cell.length_c   1.000
_cell.angle_alpha   90.00
_cell.angle_beta   90.00
_cell.angle_gamma   90.00
#
_symmetry.space_group_name_H-M   'P 1'
#
loop_
_entity.id
_entity.type
_entity.pdbx_description
1 polymer ?
#
loop_
_entity_poly.entity_id
_entity_poly.type
_entity_poly.pdbx_seq_one_letter_code
_entity_poly.pdbx_strand_id
1 'polypeptide(L)'
;MSAVSPPQPTLWRTCRVLANVARLEIIKFLSRRSGQTVSAVAEHSGLSMPATSQYLRALESRGLLQVKRQGRRVSYRLAEPDSSGAAGELVTALALAFREKSATTDEIFRQFTAFTHARRVAIYRAIHEGAETAELISRATRIPLLSMTRHLAKLSSRRFIAVSEGNYRIVERTDALGRTLGNLVSGDTKARESTLCKVCFCHSALLQS
;
A
#
# COMPACT_ATOMS: atom_id res chain seq x y z
N MET A 1 -28.91 -0.71 14.14
CA MET A 1 -28.62 0.45 13.27
C MET A 1 -27.19 0.31 12.76
N SER A 2 -27.00 -0.36 11.64
CA SER A 2 -25.67 -0.60 11.07
C SER A 2 -25.14 0.69 10.47
N ALA A 3 -24.07 1.24 11.06
CA ALA A 3 -23.35 2.36 10.49
C ALA A 3 -22.84 1.94 9.10
N VAL A 4 -23.41 2.51 8.05
CA VAL A 4 -22.88 2.42 6.69
C VAL A 4 -21.48 3.00 6.75
N SER A 5 -20.47 2.12 6.75
CA SER A 5 -19.08 2.53 6.66
C SER A 5 -18.92 3.31 5.35
N PRO A 6 -18.20 4.46 5.36
CA PRO A 6 -17.99 5.24 4.15
C PRO A 6 -17.41 4.36 3.04
N PRO A 7 -17.71 4.64 1.75
CA PRO A 7 -17.23 3.84 0.64
C PRO A 7 -15.70 3.75 0.71
N GLN A 8 -15.21 2.52 0.85
CA GLN A 8 -13.79 2.27 1.02
C GLN A 8 -13.04 2.82 -0.20
N PRO A 9 -12.01 3.67 0.00
CA PRO A 9 -11.30 4.27 -1.10
C PRO A 9 -10.63 3.21 -1.97
N THR A 10 -10.86 3.29 -3.28
CA THR A 10 -10.23 2.40 -4.27
C THR A 10 -8.71 2.35 -4.10
N LEU A 11 -8.11 1.17 -4.16
CA LEU A 11 -6.68 0.92 -3.93
C LEU A 11 -5.74 1.91 -4.64
N TRP A 12 -6.02 2.27 -5.90
CA TRP A 12 -5.18 3.20 -6.65
C TRP A 12 -5.11 4.61 -6.03
N ARG A 13 -6.18 5.06 -5.37
CA ARG A 13 -6.21 6.35 -4.65
C ARG A 13 -5.36 6.28 -3.38
N THR A 14 -5.36 5.14 -2.68
CA THR A 14 -4.49 4.87 -1.54
C THR A 14 -3.03 4.83 -1.96
N CYS A 15 -2.71 4.11 -3.05
CA CYS A 15 -1.36 4.09 -3.63
C CYS A 15 -0.89 5.49 -4.01
N ARG A 16 -1.78 6.36 -4.51
CA ARG A 16 -1.44 7.75 -4.83
C ARG A 16 -1.11 8.60 -3.59
N VAL A 17 -1.73 8.34 -2.45
CA VAL A 17 -1.35 8.99 -1.18
C VAL A 17 0.02 8.49 -0.71
N LEU A 18 0.25 7.18 -0.80
CA LEU A 18 1.47 6.49 -0.36
C LEU A 18 2.68 6.70 -1.29
N ALA A 19 2.46 7.04 -2.56
CA ALA A 19 3.51 7.47 -3.49
C ALA A 19 3.99 8.90 -3.18
N ASN A 20 4.45 9.12 -1.94
CA ASN A 20 5.07 10.34 -1.46
C ASN A 20 6.07 10.00 -0.34
N VAL A 21 7.33 10.35 -0.53
CA VAL A 21 8.42 9.98 0.38
C VAL A 21 8.20 10.52 1.79
N ALA A 22 7.82 11.79 1.94
CA ALA A 22 7.57 12.40 3.25
C ALA A 22 6.44 11.68 4.02
N ARG A 23 5.36 11.27 3.34
CA ARG A 23 4.30 10.48 3.98
C ARG A 23 4.76 9.08 4.37
N LEU A 24 5.61 8.44 3.57
CA LEU A 24 6.19 7.14 3.93
C LEU A 24 7.11 7.25 5.14
N GLU A 25 7.90 8.32 5.26
CA GLU A 25 8.72 8.58 6.45
C GLU A 25 7.86 8.80 7.70
N ILE A 26 6.72 9.51 7.59
CA ILE A 26 5.76 9.62 8.69
C ILE A 26 5.24 8.23 9.12
N ILE A 27 4.86 7.37 8.17
CA ILE A 27 4.38 6.00 8.49
C ILE A 27 5.49 5.19 9.15
N LYS A 28 6.72 5.25 8.63
CA LYS A 28 7.89 4.57 9.18
C LYS A 28 8.24 5.05 10.59
N PHE A 29 8.09 6.34 10.85
CA PHE A 29 8.23 6.89 12.20
C PHE A 29 7.14 6.33 13.13
N LEU A 30 5.87 6.38 12.71
CA LEU A 30 4.74 5.88 13.48
C LEU A 30 4.76 4.35 13.67
N SER A 31 5.40 3.60 12.77
CA SER A 31 5.60 2.16 12.90
C SER A 31 6.61 1.80 13.99
N ARG A 32 7.53 2.71 14.31
CA ARG A 32 8.55 2.55 15.35
C ARG A 32 8.10 3.16 16.68
N ARG A 33 7.35 4.26 16.61
CA ARG A 33 6.83 5.00 17.77
C ARG A 33 5.35 5.29 17.56
N SER A 34 4.50 4.49 18.18
CA SER A 34 3.05 4.67 18.09
C SER A 34 2.57 5.84 18.97
N GLY A 35 1.36 6.34 18.70
CA GLY A 35 0.68 7.30 19.58
C GLY A 35 1.29 8.71 19.60
N GLN A 36 1.84 9.19 18.48
CA GLN A 36 2.54 10.47 18.41
C GLN A 36 1.60 11.64 18.08
N THR A 37 1.90 12.83 18.61
CA THR A 37 1.16 14.05 18.29
C THR A 37 1.59 14.65 16.95
N VAL A 38 0.78 15.57 16.41
CA VAL A 38 1.15 16.32 15.19
C VAL A 38 2.49 17.05 15.37
N SER A 39 2.74 17.65 16.55
CA SER A 39 3.98 18.35 16.86
C SER A 39 5.20 17.42 16.83
N ALA A 40 5.11 16.25 17.46
CA ALA A 40 6.20 15.27 17.48
C ALA A 40 6.51 14.74 16.08
N VAL A 41 5.49 14.50 15.25
CA VAL A 41 5.68 14.09 13.86
C VAL A 41 6.33 15.20 13.02
N ALA A 42 5.92 16.45 13.23
CA ALA A 42 6.46 17.61 12.50
C ALA A 42 7.94 17.82 12.82
N GLU A 43 8.30 17.77 14.11
CA GLU A 43 9.67 17.85 14.59
C GLU A 43 10.54 16.74 14.01
N HIS A 44 10.08 15.48 14.08
CA HIS A 44 10.83 14.35 13.54
C HIS A 44 11.03 14.41 12.02
N SER A 45 10.01 14.88 11.29
CA SER A 45 10.02 14.87 9.82
C SER A 45 10.62 16.14 9.21
N GLY A 46 10.97 17.15 10.02
CA GLY A 46 11.40 18.47 9.55
C GLY A 46 10.33 19.22 8.74
N LEU A 47 9.04 18.91 8.96
CA LEU A 47 7.92 19.48 8.21
C LEU A 47 7.22 20.57 9.02
N SER A 48 6.61 21.54 8.33
CA SER A 48 5.78 22.54 8.98
C SER A 48 4.52 21.90 9.60
N MET A 49 4.00 22.51 10.68
CA MET A 49 2.77 22.05 11.34
C MET A 49 1.57 21.90 10.37
N PRO A 50 1.30 22.86 9.46
CA PRO A 50 0.22 22.72 8.48
C PRO A 50 0.44 21.54 7.51
N ALA A 51 1.67 21.37 7.00
CA ALA A 51 1.99 20.27 6.09
C ALA A 51 1.84 18.91 6.77
N THR A 52 2.36 18.78 8.00
CA THR A 52 2.23 17.56 8.80
C THR A 52 0.77 17.23 9.09
N SER A 53 -0.03 18.20 9.51
CA SER A 53 -1.47 18.02 9.73
C SER A 53 -2.20 17.56 8.46
N GLN A 54 -1.89 18.19 7.32
CA GLN A 54 -2.46 17.79 6.02
C GLN A 54 -2.08 16.35 5.66
N TYR A 55 -0.83 15.95 5.87
CA TYR A 55 -0.36 14.60 5.54
C TYR A 55 -0.97 13.54 6.45
N LEU A 56 -1.06 13.81 7.76
CA LEU A 56 -1.72 12.91 8.71
C LEU A 56 -3.20 12.71 8.37
N ARG A 57 -3.93 13.78 8.02
CA ARG A 57 -5.32 13.69 7.55
C ARG A 57 -5.43 12.90 6.25
N ALA A 58 -4.53 13.12 5.30
CA ALA A 58 -4.53 12.37 4.04
C ALA A 58 -4.29 10.86 4.24
N LEU A 59 -3.46 10.48 5.21
CA LEU A 59 -3.21 9.08 5.57
C LEU A 59 -4.39 8.48 6.36
N GLU A 60 -4.95 9.22 7.32
CA GLU A 60 -6.10 8.81 8.12
C GLU A 60 -7.36 8.61 7.26
N SER A 61 -7.65 9.52 6.31
CA SER A 61 -8.75 9.36 5.35
C SER A 61 -8.65 8.13 4.43
N ARG A 62 -7.49 7.47 4.39
CA ARG A 62 -7.30 6.19 3.68
C ARG A 62 -7.37 4.97 4.59
N GLY A 63 -7.67 5.16 5.87
CA GLY A 63 -7.69 4.10 6.88
C GLY A 63 -6.30 3.59 7.27
N LEU A 64 -5.22 4.30 6.92
CA LEU A 64 -3.85 3.88 7.20
C LEU A 64 -3.41 4.24 8.63
N LEU A 65 -4.05 5.26 9.21
CA LEU A 65 -3.81 5.74 10.57
C LEU A 65 -5.10 5.70 11.37
N GLN A 66 -4.97 5.46 12.66
CA GLN A 66 -6.00 5.69 13.66
C GLN A 66 -5.66 6.94 14.48
N VAL A 67 -6.69 7.69 14.83
CA VAL A 67 -6.58 8.89 15.65
C VAL A 67 -7.19 8.66 17.03
N LYS A 68 -6.44 9.00 18.08
CA LYS A 68 -6.92 8.99 19.47
C LYS A 68 -6.97 10.42 19.99
N ARG A 69 -8.17 10.86 20.42
CA ARG A 69 -8.39 12.18 21.01
C ARG A 69 -8.49 12.04 22.52
N GLN A 70 -7.62 12.73 23.26
CA GLN A 70 -7.63 12.80 24.72
C GLN A 70 -7.65 14.27 25.13
N GLY A 71 -8.85 14.77 25.46
CA GLY A 71 -9.06 16.20 25.71
C GLY A 71 -8.61 17.03 24.50
N ARG A 72 -7.65 17.95 24.72
CA ARG A 72 -7.08 18.81 23.67
C ARG A 72 -5.95 18.15 22.87
N ARG A 73 -5.46 16.98 23.28
CA ARG A 73 -4.35 16.29 22.60
C ARG A 73 -4.89 15.28 21.60
N VAL A 74 -4.34 15.33 20.37
CA VAL A 74 -4.63 14.38 19.30
C VAL A 74 -3.36 13.60 19.01
N SER A 75 -3.44 12.28 19.12
CA SER A 75 -2.33 11.38 18.77
C SER A 75 -2.72 10.43 17.65
N TYR A 76 -1.71 10.04 16.87
CA TYR A 76 -1.82 9.21 15.69
C TYR A 76 -1.03 7.92 15.90
N ARG A 77 -1.58 6.80 15.42
CA ARG A 77 -0.92 5.50 15.34
C ARG A 77 -1.26 4.83 14.02
N LEU A 78 -0.48 3.85 13.60
CA LEU A 78 -0.85 3.01 12.46
C LEU A 78 -2.16 2.26 12.75
N ALA A 79 -2.94 1.98 11.71
CA ALA A 79 -4.13 1.15 11.85
C ALA A 79 -3.76 -0.26 12.31
N GLU A 80 -4.61 -0.87 13.13
CA GLU A 80 -4.36 -2.21 13.68
C GLU A 80 -4.52 -3.28 12.59
N PRO A 81 -3.72 -4.37 12.63
CA PRO A 81 -3.74 -5.42 11.59
C PRO A 81 -5.07 -6.16 11.42
N ASP A 82 -5.93 -6.12 12.44
CA ASP A 82 -7.26 -6.72 12.49
C ASP A 82 -8.33 -5.88 11.78
N SER A 83 -7.99 -4.66 11.35
CA SER A 83 -8.84 -3.83 10.51
C SER A 83 -9.07 -4.54 9.16
N SER A 84 -10.17 -5.31 9.11
CA SER A 84 -10.55 -6.13 7.97
C SER A 84 -10.69 -5.27 6.71
N GLY A 85 -9.69 -5.33 5.82
CA GLY A 85 -9.69 -4.60 4.56
C GLY A 85 -8.32 -4.27 4.00
N ALA A 86 -8.31 -3.75 2.78
CA ALA A 86 -7.10 -3.41 2.03
C ALA A 86 -6.14 -2.46 2.79
N ALA A 87 -6.66 -1.57 3.63
CA ALA A 87 -5.84 -0.65 4.41
C ALA A 87 -5.01 -1.37 5.49
N GLY A 88 -5.61 -2.30 6.26
CA GLY A 88 -4.91 -3.08 7.27
C GLY A 88 -3.85 -4.01 6.67
N GLU A 89 -4.15 -4.64 5.53
CA GLU A 89 -3.19 -5.44 4.77
C GLU A 89 -1.99 -4.59 4.31
N LEU A 90 -2.23 -3.39 3.78
CA LEU A 90 -1.18 -2.46 3.36
C LEU A 90 -0.33 -1.98 4.55
N VAL A 91 -0.95 -1.65 5.68
CA VAL A 91 -0.23 -1.20 6.88
C VAL A 91 0.69 -2.31 7.39
N THR A 92 0.19 -3.55 7.42
CA THR A 92 0.99 -4.72 7.80
C THR A 92 2.16 -4.92 6.85
N ALA A 93 1.92 -4.86 5.54
CA ALA A 93 2.96 -5.03 4.53
C ALA A 93 4.01 -3.90 4.58
N LEU A 94 3.61 -2.66 4.85
CA LEU A 94 4.51 -1.53 5.05
C LEU A 94 5.37 -1.71 6.30
N ALA A 95 4.78 -2.13 7.41
CA ALA A 95 5.51 -2.37 8.65
C ALA A 95 6.56 -3.47 8.48
N LEU A 96 6.26 -4.53 7.70
CA LEU A 96 7.23 -5.55 7.33
C LEU A 96 8.33 -4.98 6.43
N ALA A 97 7.97 -4.24 5.38
CA ALA A 97 8.93 -3.64 4.47
C ALA A 97 9.90 -2.68 5.19
N PHE A 98 9.44 -1.88 6.16
CA PHE A 98 10.31 -0.98 6.92
C PHE A 98 11.27 -1.70 7.89
N ARG A 99 11.04 -2.98 8.19
CA ARG A 99 11.92 -3.82 9.02
C ARG A 99 12.97 -4.54 8.17
N GLU A 100 12.70 -4.76 6.89
CA GLU A 100 13.65 -5.36 5.96
C GLU A 100 14.84 -4.41 5.72
N LYS A 101 16.06 -4.87 6.05
CA LYS A 101 17.29 -4.04 5.94
C LYS A 101 17.57 -3.57 4.50
N SER A 102 17.11 -4.31 3.50
CA SER A 102 17.32 -4.02 2.09
C SER A 102 16.32 -3.01 1.51
N ALA A 103 15.17 -2.82 2.15
CA ALA A 103 14.10 -1.98 1.61
C ALA A 103 14.32 -0.52 1.98
N THR A 104 14.63 0.31 0.99
CA THR A 104 14.69 1.76 1.14
C THR A 104 13.31 2.39 0.97
N THR A 105 13.08 3.55 1.58
CA THR A 105 11.85 4.32 1.38
C THR A 105 11.61 4.63 -0.10
N ASP A 106 12.67 4.86 -0.87
CA ASP A 106 12.58 5.07 -2.31
C ASP A 106 12.14 3.82 -3.08
N GLU A 107 12.57 2.63 -2.67
CA GLU A 107 12.09 1.39 -3.29
C GLU A 107 10.60 1.17 -2.98
N ILE A 108 10.19 1.37 -1.72
CA ILE A 108 8.78 1.33 -1.31
C ILE A 108 7.95 2.34 -2.11
N PHE A 109 8.43 3.58 -2.23
CA PHE A 109 7.82 4.62 -3.06
C PHE A 109 7.67 4.16 -4.51
N ARG A 110 8.74 3.62 -5.12
CA ARG A 110 8.71 3.13 -6.50
C ARG A 110 7.63 2.07 -6.69
N GLN A 111 7.46 1.14 -5.76
CA GLN A 111 6.40 0.13 -5.85
C GLN A 111 5.01 0.76 -5.88
N PHE A 112 4.69 1.71 -4.99
CA PHE A 112 3.39 2.38 -5.01
C PHE A 112 3.12 3.11 -6.34
N THR A 113 4.16 3.67 -6.99
CA THR A 113 3.99 4.34 -8.29
C THR A 113 3.41 3.43 -9.38
N ALA A 114 3.54 2.10 -9.24
CA ALA A 114 2.94 1.12 -10.15
C ALA A 114 1.41 1.22 -10.20
N PHE A 115 0.76 1.54 -9.08
CA PHE A 115 -0.69 1.49 -8.95
C PHE A 115 -1.36 2.83 -8.65
N THR A 116 -0.68 3.98 -8.82
CA THR A 116 -1.30 5.30 -8.62
C THR A 116 -2.34 5.71 -9.68
N HIS A 117 -2.65 4.86 -10.66
CA HIS A 117 -3.54 5.17 -11.77
C HIS A 117 -4.49 4.00 -12.08
N ALA A 118 -5.78 4.31 -12.27
CA ALA A 118 -6.83 3.32 -12.50
C ALA A 118 -6.55 2.42 -13.71
N ARG A 119 -6.04 2.98 -14.83
CA ARG A 119 -5.66 2.18 -16.01
C ARG A 119 -4.59 1.12 -15.73
N ARG A 120 -3.60 1.38 -14.86
CA ARG A 120 -2.58 0.38 -14.51
C ARG A 120 -3.16 -0.76 -13.68
N VAL A 121 -4.10 -0.44 -12.79
CA VAL A 121 -4.88 -1.45 -12.06
C VAL A 121 -5.68 -2.33 -13.02
N ALA A 122 -6.38 -1.73 -14.00
CA ALA A 122 -7.14 -2.48 -15.00
C ALA A 122 -6.25 -3.38 -15.88
N ILE A 123 -5.12 -2.85 -16.35
CA ILE A 123 -4.14 -3.62 -17.15
C ILE A 123 -3.59 -4.80 -16.35
N TYR A 124 -3.17 -4.57 -15.10
CA TYR A 124 -2.64 -5.64 -14.26
C TYR A 124 -3.68 -6.75 -14.02
N ARG A 125 -4.95 -6.38 -13.76
CA ARG A 125 -6.05 -7.34 -13.64
C ARG A 125 -6.27 -8.15 -14.91
N ALA A 126 -6.29 -7.48 -16.07
CA ALA A 126 -6.46 -8.18 -17.35
C ALA A 126 -5.35 -9.21 -17.59
N ILE A 127 -4.09 -8.86 -17.30
CA ILE A 127 -2.96 -9.81 -17.42
C ILE A 127 -3.10 -10.95 -16.41
N HIS A 128 -3.50 -10.64 -15.16
CA HIS A 128 -3.76 -11.65 -14.14
C HIS A 128 -4.89 -12.62 -14.52
N GLU A 129 -5.90 -12.14 -15.25
CA GLU A 129 -7.04 -12.92 -15.76
C GLU A 129 -6.71 -13.67 -17.06
N GLY A 130 -5.47 -13.56 -17.58
CA GLY A 130 -5.00 -14.32 -18.75
C GLY A 130 -4.89 -13.53 -20.06
N ALA A 131 -4.99 -12.20 -20.04
CA ALA A 131 -4.72 -11.39 -21.22
C ALA A 131 -3.19 -11.23 -21.45
N GLU A 132 -2.62 -12.13 -22.24
CA GLU A 132 -1.17 -12.22 -22.43
C GLU A 132 -0.63 -11.27 -23.50
N THR A 133 -1.41 -10.84 -24.50
CA THR A 133 -0.93 -9.92 -25.55
C THR A 133 -1.47 -8.51 -25.38
N ALA A 134 -0.81 -7.52 -26.01
CA ALA A 134 -1.27 -6.13 -25.97
C ALA A 134 -2.70 -5.98 -26.52
N GLU A 135 -3.05 -6.74 -27.55
CA GLU A 135 -4.38 -6.78 -28.18
C GLU A 135 -5.42 -7.34 -27.21
N LEU A 136 -5.10 -8.45 -26.53
CA LEU A 136 -5.99 -9.06 -25.52
C LEU A 136 -6.23 -8.09 -24.36
N ILE A 137 -5.18 -7.43 -23.87
CA ILE A 137 -5.27 -6.43 -22.79
C ILE A 137 -6.11 -5.23 -23.26
N SER A 138 -5.89 -4.75 -24.48
CA SER A 138 -6.66 -3.64 -25.08
C SER A 138 -8.15 -3.98 -25.12
N ARG A 139 -8.49 -5.18 -25.59
CA ARG A 139 -9.86 -5.67 -25.68
C ARG A 139 -10.52 -5.81 -24.31
N ALA A 140 -9.83 -6.44 -23.35
CA ALA A 140 -10.33 -6.66 -21.99
C ALA A 140 -10.56 -5.33 -21.24
N THR A 141 -9.64 -4.37 -21.38
CA THR A 141 -9.70 -3.10 -20.64
C THR A 141 -10.44 -1.99 -21.37
N ARG A 142 -10.72 -2.15 -22.67
CA ARG A 142 -11.18 -1.10 -23.59
C ARG A 142 -10.26 0.13 -23.64
N ILE A 143 -8.97 -0.06 -23.40
CA ILE A 143 -7.95 0.99 -23.48
C ILE A 143 -7.17 0.82 -24.79
N PRO A 144 -7.07 1.86 -25.65
CA PRO A 144 -6.30 1.76 -26.89
C PRO A 144 -4.82 1.42 -26.66
N LEU A 145 -4.23 0.60 -27.53
CA LEU A 145 -2.83 0.15 -27.47
C LEU A 145 -1.83 1.28 -27.17
N LEU A 146 -1.87 2.37 -27.94
CA LEU A 146 -0.98 3.53 -27.76
C LEU A 146 -1.13 4.21 -26.39
N SER A 147 -2.32 4.16 -25.80
CA SER A 147 -2.58 4.70 -24.45
C SER A 147 -2.04 3.78 -23.35
N MET A 148 -1.74 2.52 -23.64
CA MET A 148 -1.23 1.54 -22.67
C MET A 148 0.29 1.49 -22.58
N THR A 149 1.03 1.91 -23.61
CA THR A 149 2.50 1.81 -23.67
C THR A 149 3.19 2.34 -22.41
N ARG A 150 2.85 3.56 -21.98
CA ARG A 150 3.40 4.16 -20.75
C ARG A 150 2.99 3.43 -19.47
N HIS A 151 1.80 2.82 -19.46
CA HIS A 151 1.29 2.08 -18.32
C HIS A 151 1.98 0.72 -18.18
N LEU A 152 2.15 -0.02 -19.28
CA LEU A 152 2.87 -1.28 -19.35
C LEU A 152 4.35 -1.09 -18.99
N ALA A 153 5.01 -0.08 -19.58
CA ALA A 153 6.39 0.26 -19.25
C ALA A 153 6.56 0.59 -17.77
N LYS A 154 5.62 1.33 -17.17
CA LYS A 154 5.66 1.63 -15.73
C LYS A 154 5.53 0.36 -14.90
N LEU A 155 4.55 -0.50 -15.17
CA LEU A 155 4.36 -1.77 -14.45
C LEU A 155 5.59 -2.68 -14.57
N SER A 156 6.20 -2.77 -15.75
CA SER A 156 7.40 -3.56 -15.99
C SER A 156 8.62 -3.00 -15.25
N SER A 157 8.85 -1.68 -15.32
CA SER A 157 9.93 -1.00 -14.59
C SER A 157 9.81 -1.08 -13.06
N ARG A 158 8.63 -1.45 -12.55
CA ARG A 158 8.36 -1.69 -11.13
C ARG A 158 8.29 -3.18 -10.79
N ARG A 159 8.61 -4.05 -11.76
CA ARG A 159 8.66 -5.51 -11.64
C ARG A 159 7.33 -6.11 -11.15
N PHE A 160 6.21 -5.59 -11.64
CA PHE A 160 4.88 -6.19 -11.44
C PHE A 160 4.43 -7.02 -12.64
N ILE A 161 4.95 -6.70 -13.83
CA ILE A 161 4.76 -7.50 -15.04
C ILE A 161 6.11 -7.70 -15.75
N ALA A 162 6.22 -8.77 -16.51
CA ALA A 162 7.31 -9.01 -17.43
C ALA A 162 6.76 -9.18 -18.85
N VAL A 163 7.57 -8.86 -19.85
CA VAL A 163 7.27 -9.09 -21.25
C VAL A 163 8.33 -10.00 -21.86
N SER A 164 7.92 -11.04 -22.57
CA SER A 164 8.79 -11.96 -23.30
C SER A 164 8.13 -12.28 -24.64
N GLU A 165 8.83 -12.04 -25.75
CA GLU A 165 8.31 -12.31 -27.10
C GLU A 165 6.92 -11.68 -27.37
N GLY A 166 6.66 -10.51 -26.78
CA GLY A 166 5.37 -9.81 -26.90
C GLY A 166 4.28 -10.29 -25.92
N ASN A 167 4.53 -11.35 -25.16
CA ASN A 167 3.62 -11.87 -24.14
C ASN A 167 3.92 -11.27 -22.76
N TYR A 168 2.88 -10.75 -22.12
CA TYR A 168 2.88 -10.16 -20.80
C TYR A 168 2.46 -11.19 -19.75
N ARG A 169 3.19 -11.23 -18.63
CA ARG A 169 2.87 -12.07 -17.47
C ARG A 169 3.03 -11.30 -16.17
N ILE A 170 2.29 -11.70 -15.14
CA ILE A 170 2.51 -11.20 -13.78
C ILE A 170 3.85 -11.70 -13.26
N VAL A 171 4.59 -10.82 -12.58
CA VAL A 171 5.84 -11.20 -11.90
C VAL A 171 5.51 -11.53 -10.45
N GLU A 172 5.87 -12.72 -10.01
CA GLU A 172 5.76 -13.12 -8.61
C GLU A 172 6.74 -12.30 -7.74
N ARG A 173 6.21 -11.61 -6.74
CA ARG A 173 6.98 -10.71 -5.86
C ARG A 173 7.55 -11.47 -4.67
N THR A 174 8.83 -11.26 -4.38
CA THR A 174 9.51 -11.87 -3.22
C THR A 174 9.43 -11.01 -1.96
N ASP A 175 9.16 -9.71 -2.08
CA ASP A 175 8.99 -8.80 -0.96
C ASP A 175 7.52 -8.72 -0.50
N ALA A 176 7.30 -8.47 0.81
CA ALA A 176 5.97 -8.47 1.39
C ALA A 176 5.03 -7.42 0.78
N LEU A 177 5.54 -6.20 0.54
CA LEU A 177 4.77 -5.11 -0.02
C LEU A 177 4.30 -5.40 -1.45
N GLY A 178 5.21 -5.87 -2.31
CA GLY A 178 4.91 -6.22 -3.69
C GLY A 178 3.83 -7.29 -3.78
N ARG A 179 3.92 -8.35 -2.97
CA ARG A 179 2.88 -9.40 -2.91
C ARG A 179 1.53 -8.84 -2.51
N THR A 180 1.48 -8.08 -1.41
CA THR A 180 0.23 -7.49 -0.93
C THR A 180 -0.39 -6.56 -1.97
N LEU A 181 0.40 -5.72 -2.64
CA LEU A 181 -0.09 -4.87 -3.72
C LEU A 181 -0.69 -5.69 -4.87
N GLY A 182 0.01 -6.74 -5.34
CA GLY A 182 -0.50 -7.62 -6.39
C GLY A 182 -1.83 -8.27 -6.03
N ASN A 183 -1.92 -8.86 -4.83
CA ASN A 183 -3.11 -9.54 -4.34
C ASN A 183 -4.30 -8.59 -4.19
N LEU A 184 -4.09 -7.41 -3.59
CA LEU A 184 -5.12 -6.40 -3.41
C LEU A 184 -5.61 -5.83 -4.76
N VAL A 185 -4.73 -5.73 -5.76
CA VAL A 185 -5.11 -5.32 -7.11
C VAL A 185 -5.95 -6.41 -7.76
N SER A 186 -5.50 -7.66 -7.76
CA SER A 186 -6.19 -8.79 -8.40
C SER A 186 -7.50 -9.20 -7.73
N GLY A 187 -7.68 -8.89 -6.44
CA GLY A 187 -8.81 -9.42 -5.65
C GLY A 187 -8.52 -10.81 -5.06
N ASP A 188 -7.28 -11.27 -5.16
CA ASP A 188 -6.81 -12.55 -4.63
C ASP A 188 -6.61 -12.44 -3.11
N THR A 189 -7.69 -12.45 -2.36
CA THR A 189 -7.68 -12.54 -0.89
C THR A 189 -7.32 -13.93 -0.36
N LYS A 190 -6.58 -14.75 -1.14
CA LYS A 190 -6.14 -16.12 -0.77
C LYS A 190 -5.14 -16.16 0.41
N ALA A 191 -4.78 -15.03 1.02
CA ALA A 191 -3.90 -14.95 2.19
C ALA A 191 -4.64 -14.81 3.54
N ARG A 192 -5.97 -14.95 3.57
CA ARG A 192 -6.78 -14.76 4.79
C ARG A 192 -6.59 -15.84 5.86
N GLU A 193 -6.07 -17.03 5.53
CA GLU A 193 -5.91 -18.12 6.51
C GLU A 193 -4.45 -18.39 6.94
N SER A 194 -3.43 -18.04 6.14
CA SER A 194 -2.04 -18.40 6.46
C SER A 194 -1.26 -17.35 7.25
N THR A 195 -1.68 -16.09 7.25
CA THR A 195 -0.94 -14.99 7.92
C THR A 195 -1.28 -14.86 9.41
N LEU A 196 -2.51 -15.20 9.81
CA LEU A 196 -2.92 -15.22 11.22
C LEU A 196 -2.13 -16.25 12.04
N CYS A 197 -1.64 -17.33 11.43
CA CYS A 197 -0.85 -18.34 12.11
C CYS A 197 0.61 -17.91 12.36
N LYS A 198 1.20 -17.03 11.52
CA LYS A 198 2.61 -16.61 11.66
C LYS A 198 2.82 -15.37 12.51
N VAL A 199 1.86 -14.44 12.58
CA VAL A 199 2.02 -13.20 13.35
C VAL A 199 1.83 -13.43 14.86
N CYS A 200 0.95 -14.36 15.27
CA CYS A 200 0.75 -14.70 16.68
C CYS A 200 1.99 -15.29 17.36
N PHE A 201 2.88 -15.95 16.62
CA PHE A 201 4.01 -16.66 17.24
C PHE A 201 5.18 -15.75 17.67
N CYS A 202 5.23 -14.50 17.21
CA CYS A 202 6.38 -13.63 17.49
C CYS A 202 6.16 -12.64 18.66
N HIS A 203 4.91 -12.45 19.12
CA HIS A 203 4.65 -11.49 20.21
C HIS A 203 4.71 -12.09 21.62
N SER A 204 4.66 -13.43 21.77
CA SER A 204 4.78 -14.08 23.09
C SER A 204 6.22 -14.29 23.60
N ALA A 205 7.24 -14.04 22.78
CA ALA A 205 8.63 -14.36 23.14
C ALA A 205 9.43 -13.20 23.79
N LEU A 206 8.81 -12.05 24.08
CA LEU A 206 9.51 -10.84 24.60
C LEU A 206 9.01 -10.34 25.96
N LEU A 207 8.23 -11.15 26.70
CA LEU A 207 7.70 -10.77 28.03
C LEU A 207 8.01 -11.77 29.16
N GLN A 208 9.00 -12.64 28.97
CA GLN A 208 9.56 -13.45 30.07
C GLN A 208 11.08 -13.53 29.96
N SER A 209 11.76 -12.47 30.38
CA SER A 209 13.13 -12.47 30.90
C SER A 209 13.32 -11.21 31.73
#